data_AF-A0A3B8SUI4-F1
#
_entry.id   AF-A0A3B8SUI4-F1
#
_cell.length_a   1.000
_cell.length_b   1.000
_cell.length_c   1.000
_cell.angle_alpha   90.00
_cell.angle_beta   90.00
_cell.angle_gamma   90.00
#
_symmetry.space_group_name_H-M   'P 1'
#
loop_
_entity.id
_entity.type
_entity.pdbx_description
1 polymer ?
#
loop_
_entity_poly.entity_id
_entity_poly.type
_entity_poly.pdbx_seq_one_letter_code
_entity_poly.pdbx_strand_id
1 'polypeptide(L)' 'DSSMNDKVIRLFDIHNKYGYDFDMNLTFKADIRKKYKYILEHNEKFVTEARTYYKIDQDYDGLLFKDKELVI' A
#
# COMPACT_ATOMS: atom_id res chain seq x y z
N ASP A 1 3.77 -14.15 2.93
CA ASP A 1 2.99 -15.16 3.68
C ASP A 1 1.84 -15.53 2.77
N SER A 2 1.81 -16.77 2.28
CA SER A 2 0.84 -17.24 1.28
C SER A 2 -0.61 -17.16 1.78
N SER A 3 -0.81 -16.96 3.10
CA SER A 3 -2.13 -16.78 3.73
C SER A 3 -2.90 -15.54 3.25
N MET A 4 -2.22 -14.55 2.66
CA MET A 4 -2.82 -13.29 2.19
C MET A 4 -3.07 -13.28 0.68
N ASN A 5 -2.62 -14.30 -0.04
CA ASN A 5 -2.75 -14.35 -1.50
C ASN A 5 -4.23 -14.31 -1.94
N ASP A 6 -4.51 -13.55 -3.00
CA ASP A 6 -5.84 -13.31 -3.56
C ASP A 6 -6.85 -12.61 -2.63
N LYS A 7 -6.38 -12.07 -1.49
CA LYS A 7 -7.21 -11.23 -0.60
C LYS A 7 -7.03 -9.75 -0.93
N VAL A 8 -8.12 -9.01 -0.79
CA VAL A 8 -8.12 -7.55 -0.79
C VAL A 8 -7.99 -7.08 0.65
N ILE A 9 -6.87 -6.44 0.97
CA ILE A 9 -6.56 -5.98 2.33
C ILE A 9 -5.99 -4.56 2.22
N ARG A 10 -6.41 -3.66 3.11
CA ARG A 10 -5.82 -2.32 3.20
C ARG A 10 -4.39 -2.42 3.70
N LEU A 11 -3.46 -1.70 3.07
CA LEU A 11 -2.03 -1.75 3.40
C LEU A 11 -1.79 -1.52 4.89
N PHE A 12 -2.49 -0.56 5.50
CA PHE A 12 -2.31 -0.24 6.92
C PHE A 12 -2.89 -1.28 7.88
N ASP A 13 -3.85 -2.09 7.44
CA ASP A 13 -4.41 -3.16 8.27
C ASP A 13 -3.41 -4.31 8.47
N ILE A 14 -2.47 -4.50 7.54
CA ILE A 14 -1.41 -5.52 7.60
C ILE A 14 -0.60 -5.35 8.87
N HIS A 15 -0.13 -4.14 9.10
CA HIS A 15 0.66 -3.82 10.29
C HIS A 15 -0.24 -3.62 11.51
N ASN A 16 -1.32 -2.84 11.40
CA ASN A 16 -2.11 -2.41 12.56
C ASN A 16 -3.07 -3.46 13.12
N LYS A 17 -3.64 -4.31 12.26
CA LYS A 17 -4.63 -5.33 12.67
C LYS A 17 -4.02 -6.72 12.72
N TYR A 18 -3.20 -7.06 11.73
CA TYR A 18 -2.66 -8.41 11.60
C TYR A 18 -1.25 -8.56 12.19
N GLY A 19 -0.57 -7.46 12.52
CA GLY A 19 0.73 -7.48 13.19
C GLY A 19 1.86 -8.06 12.33
N TYR A 20 1.68 -8.09 11.01
CA TYR A 20 2.72 -8.57 10.12
C TYR A 20 3.78 -7.49 9.86
N ASP A 21 5.04 -7.89 9.86
CA ASP A 21 6.19 -7.04 9.51
C ASP A 21 7.08 -7.81 8.54
N PHE A 22 7.12 -7.36 7.29
CA PHE A 22 7.89 -7.98 6.20
C PHE A 22 8.08 -6.98 5.05
N ASP A 23 9.11 -7.21 4.24
CA ASP A 23 9.38 -6.41 3.05
C ASP A 23 8.35 -6.70 1.95
N MET A 24 7.81 -5.63 1.35
CA MET A 24 6.78 -5.71 0.32
C MET A 24 7.17 -4.94 -0.93
N ASN A 25 6.93 -5.55 -2.08
CA ASN A 25 6.95 -4.86 -3.37
C ASN A 25 5.52 -4.43 -3.75
N LEU A 26 5.29 -3.12 -3.82
CA LEU A 26 3.99 -2.56 -4.18
C LEU A 26 3.95 -2.22 -5.67
N THR A 27 3.03 -2.84 -6.41
CA THR A 27 2.77 -2.51 -7.83
C THR A 27 1.39 -1.91 -7.97
N PHE A 28 1.29 -0.75 -8.60
CA PHE A 28 0.04 -0.03 -8.79
C PHE A 28 -0.34 0.07 -10.27
N LYS A 29 -1.65 0.07 -10.55
CA LYS A 29 -2.16 0.53 -11.85
C LYS A 29 -1.79 2.01 -12.02
N ALA A 30 -1.07 2.33 -13.09
CA ALA A 30 -0.53 3.67 -13.31
C ALA A 30 -1.63 4.76 -13.30
N ASP A 31 -2.78 4.50 -13.92
CA ASP A 31 -3.88 5.47 -14.00
C ASP A 31 -4.56 5.73 -12.66
N ILE A 32 -4.48 4.78 -11.71
CA ILE A 32 -4.92 4.99 -10.34
C ILE A 32 -3.86 5.77 -9.57
N ARG A 33 -2.60 5.29 -9.58
CA ARG A 33 -1.50 5.90 -8.83
C ARG A 33 -1.30 7.38 -9.16
N LYS A 34 -1.45 7.79 -10.43
CA LYS A 34 -1.29 9.18 -10.89
C LYS A 34 -2.29 10.17 -10.28
N LYS A 35 -3.45 9.69 -9.82
CA LYS A 35 -4.49 10.52 -9.17
C LYS A 35 -4.07 10.99 -7.78
N TYR A 36 -3.18 10.26 -7.11
CA TYR A 36 -2.74 10.53 -5.75
C TYR A 36 -1.40 11.25 -5.75
N LYS A 37 -1.40 12.55 -5.47
CA LYS A 37 -0.18 13.36 -5.43
C LYS A 37 0.50 13.26 -4.06
N TYR A 38 1.82 13.42 -4.07
CA TYR A 38 2.56 13.67 -2.84
C TYR A 38 2.19 15.06 -2.33
N ILE A 39 1.80 15.15 -1.06
CA ILE A 39 1.33 16.37 -0.41
C ILE A 39 2.15 16.55 0.87
N LEU A 40 2.64 17.76 1.10
CA LEU A 40 3.20 18.15 2.39
C LEU A 40 2.04 18.48 3.33
N GLU A 41 2.01 17.83 4.48
CA GLU A 41 1.00 18.06 5.51
C GLU A 41 1.66 18.86 6.65
N HIS A 42 0.91 19.68 7.39
CA HIS A 42 1.34 20.29 8.67
C HIS A 42 2.74 20.97 8.69
N ASN A 43 3.16 21.65 7.61
CA ASN A 43 4.50 22.23 7.47
C ASN A 43 5.67 21.23 7.55
N GLU A 44 5.42 19.96 7.20
CA GLU A 44 6.47 18.97 7.02
C GLU A 44 7.47 19.40 5.93
N LYS A 45 8.72 18.97 6.07
CA LYS A 45 9.79 19.23 5.09
C LYS A 45 9.98 18.09 4.08
N PHE A 46 9.26 16.99 4.26
CA PHE A 46 9.33 15.81 3.40
C PHE A 46 7.95 15.18 3.27
N VAL A 47 7.73 14.51 2.15
CA VAL A 47 6.52 13.74 1.88
C VAL A 47 6.80 12.27 2.20
N THR A 48 5.82 11.57 2.76
CA THR A 48 5.90 10.12 2.96
C THR A 48 5.06 9.38 1.93
N GLU A 49 5.57 8.26 1.44
CA GLU A 49 4.78 7.41 0.54
C GLU A 49 3.60 6.77 1.27
N ALA A 50 3.78 6.44 2.55
CA ALA A 50 2.75 5.91 3.43
C ALA A 50 1.48 6.78 3.41
N ARG A 51 1.62 8.11 3.45
CA ARG A 51 0.47 9.03 3.33
C ARG A 51 -0.25 8.92 1.98
N THR A 52 0.47 8.64 0.90
CA THR A 52 -0.17 8.41 -0.41
C THR A 52 -0.96 7.11 -0.39
N TYR A 53 -0.36 6.03 0.12
CA TYR A 53 -1.00 4.72 0.20
C TYR A 53 -2.22 4.74 1.13
N TYR A 54 -2.16 5.51 2.22
CA TYR A 54 -3.30 5.68 3.11
C TYR A 54 -4.51 6.30 2.42
N LYS A 55 -4.30 7.27 1.51
CA LYS A 55 -5.43 7.82 0.73
C LYS A 55 -5.99 6.84 -0.27
N ILE A 56 -5.14 6.02 -0.88
CA ILE A 56 -5.61 4.96 -1.78
C ILE A 56 -6.48 3.97 -0.97
N ASP A 57 -6.06 3.57 0.23
CA ASP A 57 -6.84 2.71 1.13
C ASP A 57 -8.17 3.33 1.61
N GLN A 58 -8.30 4.66 1.60
CA GLN A 58 -9.56 5.35 1.94
C GLN A 58 -10.55 5.35 0.76
N ASP A 59 -10.04 5.42 -0.47
CA ASP A 59 -10.85 5.51 -1.69
C ASP A 59 -11.19 4.13 -2.30
N TYR A 60 -10.43 3.08 -1.96
CA TYR A 60 -10.62 1.71 -2.43
C TYR A 60 -10.70 0.71 -1.28
N ASP A 61 -11.29 -0.46 -1.53
CA ASP A 61 -11.49 -1.51 -0.51
C ASP A 61 -10.17 -2.16 -0.04
N GLY A 62 -9.04 -1.90 -0.71
CA GLY A 62 -7.70 -2.33 -0.33
C GLY A 62 -6.82 -2.67 -1.53
N LEU A 63 -5.63 -3.20 -1.24
CA LEU A 63 -4.71 -3.73 -2.25
C LEU A 63 -4.93 -5.23 -2.41
N LEU A 64 -4.88 -5.71 -3.66
CA LEU A 64 -4.88 -7.14 -3.93
C LEU A 64 -3.47 -7.68 -3.70
N PHE A 65 -3.35 -8.63 -2.78
CA PHE A 65 -2.10 -9.32 -2.51
C PHE A 65 -1.91 -10.44 -3.51
N LYS A 66 -0.80 -10.37 -4.25
CA LYS A 66 -0.36 -11.46 -5.10
C LYS A 66 1.12 -11.72 -4.82
N ASP A 67 1.38 -12.77 -4.04
CA ASP A 67 2.74 -13.27 -3.91
C ASP A 67 3.14 -13.77 -5.31
N LYS A 68 4.13 -13.10 -5.91
CA LYS A 68 4.86 -13.62 -7.06
C LYS A 68 6.26 -13.89 -6.59
N GLU A 69 6.74 -15.10 -6.83
CA GLU A 69 8.17 -15.36 -6.78
C GLU A 69 8.86 -14.40 -7.75
N LEU A 70 9.76 -13.59 -7.21
CA LEU A 70 10.76 -12.88 -8.00
C LEU A 70 11.79 -13.93 -8.42
N VAL A 71 11.63 -14.45 -9.64
CA VAL A 71 12.71 -15.20 -10.29
C VAL A 71 13.72 -14.16 -10.79
N ILE A 72 14.88 -14.12 -10.15
CA ILE A 72 16.00 -13.22 -10.49
C ILE A 72 16.96 -13.95 -11.42
#